data_AF-A0A941WBP5-F1
#
_entry.id   AF-A0A941WBP5-F1
#
_cell.length_a   1.000
_cell.length_b   1.000
_cell.length_c   1.000
_cell.angle_alpha   90.00
_cell.angle_beta   90.00
_cell.angle_gamma   90.00
#
_symmetry.space_group_name_H-M   'P 1'
#
loop_
_entity.id
_entity.type
_entity.pdbx_description
1 polymer ?
#
loop_
_entity_poly.entity_id
_entity_poly.type
_entity_poly.pdbx_seq_one_letter_code
_entity_poly.pdbx_strand_id
1 'polypeptide(L)'
;MNTEGTFDAIVVGAGHAGAEAALALARLGHKTALLTLNLDSIAFMACNPSVGGTAKGHLVREIDALGGEMGVNADKACLQIRMLNRGKGAAVHSLRGQEDKFRYHALMKQTLENTPNLRILQGEATAILTENGKTAGILTAYGSAVFAPAVVLATGVYLNGSVIAGEWKKSAGPNGFAAANDLTASLLELGFSVRRFKTGTPARVDARTIDFSKCEIQEGETDLYPFSYLTERVPQKQIPCYLTYTNERTHEIIRANLHRSPLYAGVIRGTGPRYCPSIEDKVVRFADKARHQLFLEPEGENTNEIYVQGMSSSLPHDVQREMYRTVAGLEHCEIMRYAYAIEYDCIDSLDLKPTLEYKKLPGLFCAGQINGTSGYEEAAAQGLI
;
A
#
# COMPACT_ATOMS: atom_id res chain seq x y z
N MET A 1 16.37 -24.99 -19.91
CA MET A 1 15.55 -23.98 -19.22
C MET A 1 15.43 -22.80 -20.17
N ASN A 2 14.21 -22.34 -20.47
CA ASN A 2 14.03 -21.14 -21.29
C ASN A 2 14.55 -19.92 -20.50
N THR A 3 15.04 -18.88 -21.19
CA THR A 3 15.64 -17.72 -20.53
C THR A 3 15.04 -16.42 -21.07
N GLU A 4 14.73 -15.49 -20.17
CA GLU A 4 14.39 -14.10 -20.48
C GLU A 4 15.65 -13.23 -20.66
N GLY A 5 16.83 -13.80 -20.45
CA GLY A 5 18.13 -13.14 -20.58
C GLY A 5 18.82 -12.86 -19.25
N THR A 6 19.99 -12.22 -19.37
CA THR A 6 20.85 -11.83 -18.25
C THR A 6 20.80 -10.33 -18.03
N PHE A 7 20.74 -9.95 -16.75
CA PHE A 7 20.60 -8.61 -16.21
C PHE A 7 21.63 -8.41 -15.10
N ASP A 8 21.87 -7.16 -14.72
CA ASP A 8 22.70 -6.82 -13.56
C ASP A 8 21.88 -6.94 -12.27
N ALA A 9 20.58 -6.64 -12.35
CA ALA A 9 19.65 -6.75 -11.24
C ALA A 9 18.23 -7.13 -11.68
N ILE A 10 17.51 -7.80 -10.79
CA ILE A 10 16.09 -8.13 -10.96
C ILE A 10 15.31 -7.57 -9.77
N VAL A 11 14.16 -6.95 -10.02
CA VAL A 11 13.23 -6.49 -9.00
C VAL A 11 11.93 -7.27 -9.13
N VAL A 12 11.51 -7.95 -8.06
CA VAL A 12 10.29 -8.77 -8.03
C VAL A 12 9.17 -8.02 -7.31
N GLY A 13 8.19 -7.57 -8.09
CA GLY A 13 7.02 -6.83 -7.64
C GLY A 13 7.16 -5.35 -7.97
N ALA A 14 6.24 -4.81 -8.79
CA ALA A 14 6.24 -3.40 -9.18
C ALA A 14 5.34 -2.54 -8.27
N GLY A 15 5.35 -2.78 -6.96
CA GLY A 15 4.73 -1.88 -5.98
C GLY A 15 5.60 -0.64 -5.73
N HIS A 16 5.28 0.15 -4.70
CA HIS A 16 6.03 1.37 -4.35
C HIS A 16 7.52 1.11 -4.11
N ALA A 17 7.87 0.04 -3.37
CA ALA A 17 9.27 -0.36 -3.17
C ALA A 17 9.95 -0.75 -4.48
N GLY A 18 9.32 -1.62 -5.27
CA GLY A 18 9.94 -2.12 -6.49
C GLY A 18 10.05 -1.09 -7.60
N ALA A 19 9.14 -0.11 -7.66
CA ALA A 19 9.24 1.01 -8.58
C ALA A 19 10.51 1.83 -8.30
N GLU A 20 10.71 2.27 -7.05
CA GLU A 20 11.92 3.02 -6.68
C GLU A 20 13.20 2.19 -6.85
N ALA A 21 13.20 0.91 -6.46
CA ALA A 21 14.36 0.03 -6.64
C ALA A 21 14.75 -0.11 -8.11
N ALA A 22 13.77 -0.38 -8.97
CA ALA A 22 14.02 -0.56 -10.40
C ALA A 22 14.52 0.73 -11.07
N LEU A 23 13.94 1.87 -10.70
CA LEU A 23 14.36 3.17 -11.20
C LEU A 23 15.78 3.53 -10.74
N ALA A 24 16.09 3.34 -9.45
CA ALA A 24 17.40 3.62 -8.90
C ALA A 24 18.50 2.81 -9.61
N LEU A 25 18.31 1.49 -9.70
CA LEU A 25 19.24 0.59 -10.38
C LEU A 25 19.45 0.99 -11.86
N ALA A 26 18.35 1.20 -12.60
CA ALA A 26 18.42 1.54 -14.01
C ALA A 26 19.08 2.90 -14.28
N ARG A 27 18.81 3.91 -13.44
CA ARG A 27 19.40 5.26 -13.52
C ARG A 27 20.87 5.30 -13.16
N LEU A 28 21.33 4.37 -12.31
CA LEU A 28 22.74 4.15 -12.02
C LEU A 28 23.48 3.35 -13.11
N GLY A 29 22.78 2.97 -14.18
CA GLY A 29 23.37 2.32 -15.36
C GLY A 29 23.30 0.79 -15.35
N HIS A 30 22.60 0.19 -14.38
CA HIS A 30 22.45 -1.26 -14.31
C HIS A 30 21.30 -1.73 -15.22
N LYS A 31 21.57 -2.72 -16.08
CA LYS A 31 20.54 -3.38 -16.87
C LYS A 31 19.61 -4.14 -15.94
N THR A 32 18.38 -3.65 -15.77
CA THR A 32 17.46 -4.08 -14.71
C THR A 32 16.21 -4.71 -15.31
N ALA A 33 15.75 -5.83 -14.74
CA ALA A 33 14.45 -6.41 -15.04
C ALA A 33 13.47 -6.17 -13.88
N LEU A 34 12.30 -5.59 -14.14
CA LEU A 34 11.23 -5.41 -13.18
C LEU A 34 10.09 -6.38 -13.49
N LEU A 35 9.84 -7.33 -12.58
CA LEU A 35 8.76 -8.31 -12.70
C LEU A 35 7.51 -7.84 -11.93
N THR A 36 6.32 -8.04 -12.49
CA THR A 36 5.04 -7.78 -11.80
C THR A 36 3.96 -8.77 -12.21
N LEU A 37 3.05 -9.11 -11.29
CA LEU A 37 1.91 -9.99 -11.60
C LEU A 37 0.97 -9.36 -12.63
N ASN A 38 0.81 -8.04 -12.58
CA ASN A 38 -0.06 -7.29 -13.48
C ASN A 38 0.56 -5.90 -13.75
N LEU A 39 0.70 -5.55 -15.03
CA LEU A 39 1.21 -4.24 -15.47
C LEU A 39 0.24 -3.10 -15.14
N ASP A 40 -1.05 -3.40 -15.01
CA ASP A 40 -2.10 -2.43 -14.69
C ASP A 40 -2.28 -2.21 -13.18
N SER A 41 -1.37 -2.77 -12.37
CA SER A 41 -1.30 -2.56 -10.92
C SER A 41 0.06 -2.04 -10.44
N ILE A 42 0.88 -1.50 -11.34
CA ILE A 42 2.18 -0.89 -11.00
C ILE A 42 1.98 0.27 -10.02
N ALA A 43 2.68 0.28 -8.89
CA ALA A 43 2.54 1.29 -7.83
C ALA A 43 1.08 1.57 -7.44
N PHE A 44 0.25 0.53 -7.47
CA PHE A 44 -1.16 0.65 -7.17
C PHE A 44 -1.39 1.00 -5.68
N MET A 45 -2.17 2.05 -5.43
CA MET A 45 -2.55 2.51 -4.10
C MET A 45 -3.72 1.68 -3.54
N ALA A 46 -3.40 0.49 -3.02
CA ALA A 46 -4.40 -0.47 -2.55
C ALA A 46 -5.23 -0.03 -1.32
N CYS A 47 -4.74 0.92 -0.55
CA CYS A 47 -5.36 1.38 0.69
C CYS A 47 -5.86 2.82 0.52
N ASN A 48 -5.26 3.76 1.24
CA ASN A 48 -5.55 5.19 1.22
C ASN A 48 -5.22 5.84 -0.16
N PRO A 49 -6.07 6.74 -0.71
CA PRO A 49 -5.73 7.68 -1.81
C PRO A 49 -4.85 8.87 -1.34
N SER A 50 -3.72 8.61 -0.67
CA SER A 50 -2.85 9.70 -0.17
C SER A 50 -1.39 9.32 -0.16
N VAL A 51 -0.54 10.33 -0.34
CA VAL A 51 0.89 10.29 -0.06
C VAL A 51 1.20 11.27 1.08
N GLY A 52 2.08 10.87 1.99
CA GLY A 52 2.51 11.70 3.11
C GLY A 52 1.68 11.52 4.37
N GLY A 53 1.72 12.51 5.26
CA GLY A 53 1.25 12.41 6.64
C GLY A 53 2.38 12.55 7.65
N THR A 54 2.09 12.50 8.95
CA THR A 54 2.97 12.98 10.03
C THR A 54 4.47 12.64 9.90
N ALA A 55 4.83 11.37 9.71
CA ALA A 55 6.22 10.97 9.42
C ALA A 55 6.46 10.75 7.92
N LYS A 56 5.42 10.26 7.23
CA LYS A 56 5.42 9.88 5.83
C LYS A 56 5.79 11.02 4.88
N GLY A 57 5.34 12.24 5.14
CA GLY A 57 5.67 13.40 4.31
C GLY A 57 7.16 13.72 4.30
N HIS A 58 7.87 13.42 5.39
CA HIS A 58 9.32 13.56 5.45
C HIS A 58 10.01 12.52 4.55
N LEU A 59 9.60 11.25 4.64
CA LEU A 59 10.13 10.18 3.78
C LEU A 59 9.95 10.49 2.30
N VAL A 60 8.80 11.04 1.90
CA VAL A 60 8.56 11.40 0.48
C VAL A 60 9.54 12.47 0.02
N ARG A 61 9.81 13.49 0.85
CA ARG A 61 10.81 14.52 0.53
C ARG A 61 12.23 13.98 0.51
N GLU A 62 12.56 13.04 1.39
CA GLU A 62 13.87 12.39 1.42
C GLU A 62 14.09 11.51 0.19
N ILE A 63 13.06 10.75 -0.23
CA ILE A 63 13.06 9.98 -1.48
C ILE A 63 13.32 10.92 -2.67
N ASP A 64 12.60 12.04 -2.73
CA ASP A 64 12.76 13.01 -3.81
C ASP A 64 14.16 13.64 -3.82
N ALA A 65 14.69 14.02 -2.66
CA ALA A 65 16.04 14.58 -2.53
C ALA A 65 17.15 13.61 -2.98
N LEU A 66 16.89 12.30 -2.89
CA LEU A 66 17.78 11.24 -3.36
C LEU A 66 17.55 10.86 -4.84
N GLY A 67 16.58 11.49 -5.53
CA GLY A 67 16.30 11.26 -6.95
C GLY A 67 15.26 10.17 -7.24
N GLY A 68 14.47 9.76 -6.24
CA GLY A 68 13.31 8.88 -6.41
C GLY A 68 12.12 9.59 -7.05
N GLU A 69 11.09 8.82 -7.41
CA GLU A 69 9.95 9.30 -8.22
C GLU A 69 8.65 9.52 -7.45
N MET A 70 8.54 9.02 -6.22
CA MET A 70 7.31 9.12 -5.43
C MET A 70 6.84 10.57 -5.28
N GLY A 71 7.74 11.51 -4.96
CA GLY A 71 7.40 12.92 -4.78
C GLY A 71 6.93 13.57 -6.08
N VAL A 72 7.67 13.36 -7.17
CA VAL A 72 7.34 13.89 -8.51
C VAL A 72 5.97 13.39 -8.99
N ASN A 73 5.70 12.09 -8.85
CA ASN A 73 4.45 11.50 -9.32
C ASN A 73 3.26 11.80 -8.39
N ALA A 74 3.49 11.96 -7.08
CA ALA A 74 2.48 12.46 -6.15
C ALA A 74 2.07 13.89 -6.54
N ASP A 75 3.02 14.81 -6.70
CA ASP A 75 2.68 16.19 -7.08
C ASP A 75 1.87 16.29 -8.38
N LYS A 76 2.21 15.45 -9.37
CA LYS A 76 1.48 15.39 -10.65
C LYS A 76 0.08 14.78 -10.54
N ALA A 77 -0.17 13.91 -9.57
CA ALA A 77 -1.45 13.25 -9.32
C ALA A 77 -2.27 13.91 -8.20
N CYS A 78 -1.71 14.93 -7.56
CA CYS A 78 -2.26 15.55 -6.37
C CYS A 78 -3.60 16.25 -6.66
N LEU A 79 -4.63 15.82 -5.93
CA LEU A 79 -5.97 16.43 -5.91
C LEU A 79 -6.09 17.47 -4.82
N GLN A 80 -5.42 17.22 -3.70
CA GLN A 80 -5.42 18.12 -2.56
C GLN A 80 -4.11 18.01 -1.80
N ILE A 81 -3.55 19.11 -1.28
CA ILE A 81 -2.42 19.06 -0.36
C ILE A 81 -2.64 19.91 0.88
N ARG A 82 -2.11 19.45 2.02
CA ARG A 82 -2.19 20.15 3.30
C ARG A 82 -0.92 20.01 4.11
N MET A 83 -0.68 20.99 4.99
CA MET A 83 0.37 20.93 5.99
C MET A 83 -0.19 20.45 7.33
N LEU A 84 0.24 19.27 7.77
CA LEU A 84 -0.12 18.77 9.09
C LEU A 84 0.70 19.47 10.17
N ASN A 85 0.11 19.60 11.37
CA ASN A 85 0.72 20.24 12.54
C ASN A 85 1.13 21.71 12.32
N ARG A 86 0.49 22.44 11.40
CA ARG A 86 0.82 23.85 11.10
C ARG A 86 0.79 24.77 12.33
N GLY A 87 -0.05 24.49 13.33
CA GLY A 87 -0.10 25.20 14.61
C GLY A 87 1.04 24.89 15.60
N LYS A 88 1.99 24.02 15.24
CA LYS A 88 3.19 23.67 16.02
C LYS A 88 4.46 24.16 15.30
N GLY A 89 5.62 23.96 15.91
CA GLY A 89 6.90 24.36 15.30
C GLY A 89 7.24 23.61 14.00
N ALA A 90 8.05 24.23 13.14
CA ALA A 90 8.39 23.70 11.81
C ALA A 90 8.99 22.27 11.82
N ALA A 91 9.66 21.88 12.90
CA ALA A 91 10.25 20.55 13.05
C ALA A 91 9.22 19.39 13.06
N VAL A 92 7.93 19.67 13.24
CA VAL A 92 6.86 18.65 13.21
C VAL A 92 5.86 18.86 12.08
N HIS A 93 6.12 19.82 11.19
CA HIS A 93 5.34 20.07 9.99
C HIS A 93 5.53 18.91 9.02
N SER A 94 4.45 18.44 8.40
CA SER A 94 4.55 17.39 7.40
C SER A 94 3.46 17.49 6.36
N LEU A 95 3.86 17.36 5.09
CA LEU A 95 2.93 17.38 3.96
C LEU A 95 2.08 16.11 3.92
N ARG A 96 0.83 16.28 3.50
CA ARG A 96 -0.06 15.19 3.10
C ARG A 96 -0.81 15.61 1.84
N GLY A 97 -0.67 14.83 0.78
CA GLY A 97 -1.39 14.97 -0.49
C GLY A 97 -2.44 13.88 -0.65
N GLN A 98 -3.64 14.24 -1.07
CA GLN A 98 -4.61 13.33 -1.65
C GLN A 98 -4.30 13.15 -3.11
N GLU A 99 -4.32 11.90 -3.55
CA GLU A 99 -3.86 11.51 -4.87
C GLU A 99 -4.99 10.92 -5.71
N ASP A 100 -5.03 11.27 -6.98
CA ASP A 100 -5.77 10.50 -7.96
C ASP A 100 -5.05 9.17 -8.17
N LYS A 101 -5.64 8.08 -7.67
CA LYS A 101 -5.01 6.75 -7.70
C LYS A 101 -4.74 6.24 -9.10
N PHE A 102 -5.66 6.49 -10.03
CA PHE A 102 -5.52 6.01 -11.41
C PHE A 102 -4.41 6.78 -12.12
N ARG A 103 -4.37 8.10 -11.92
CA ARG A 103 -3.34 8.97 -12.47
C ARG A 103 -1.98 8.67 -11.87
N TYR A 104 -1.87 8.45 -10.56
CA TYR A 104 -0.62 8.09 -9.90
C TYR A 104 -0.02 6.79 -10.48
N HIS A 105 -0.84 5.74 -10.60
CA HIS A 105 -0.46 4.49 -11.26
C HIS A 105 0.04 4.74 -12.69
N ALA A 106 -0.76 5.45 -13.50
CA ALA A 106 -0.44 5.71 -14.91
C ALA A 106 0.88 6.48 -15.07
N LEU A 107 1.11 7.49 -14.22
CA LEU A 107 2.34 8.28 -14.22
C LEU A 107 3.56 7.43 -13.84
N MET A 108 3.46 6.62 -12.77
CA MET A 108 4.57 5.75 -12.36
C MET A 108 4.88 4.69 -13.42
N LYS A 109 3.85 4.09 -14.03
CA LYS A 109 4.00 3.15 -15.14
C LYS A 109 4.70 3.83 -16.33
N GLN A 110 4.25 5.02 -16.71
CA GLN A 110 4.89 5.80 -17.77
C GLN A 110 6.36 6.09 -17.46
N THR A 111 6.69 6.51 -16.23
CA THR A 111 8.08 6.75 -15.84
C THR A 111 8.94 5.50 -15.95
N LEU A 112 8.44 4.34 -15.47
CA LEU A 112 9.16 3.07 -15.57
C LEU A 112 9.36 2.63 -17.03
N GLU A 113 8.32 2.68 -17.85
CA GLU A 113 8.36 2.24 -19.26
C GLU A 113 9.30 3.08 -20.12
N ASN A 114 9.54 4.35 -19.75
CA ASN A 114 10.40 5.27 -20.48
C ASN A 114 11.81 5.43 -19.85
N THR A 115 12.15 4.65 -18.82
CA THR A 115 13.47 4.70 -18.19
C THR A 115 14.46 3.79 -18.95
N PRO A 116 15.59 4.31 -19.47
CA PRO A 116 16.63 3.49 -20.09
C PRO A 116 17.16 2.41 -19.15
N ASN A 117 17.72 1.32 -19.71
CA ASN A 117 18.23 0.16 -18.97
C ASN A 117 17.19 -0.64 -18.17
N LEU A 118 15.92 -0.26 -18.20
CA LEU A 118 14.85 -0.97 -17.50
C LEU A 118 13.98 -1.77 -18.47
N ARG A 119 13.84 -3.07 -18.21
CA ARG A 119 12.85 -3.94 -18.88
C ARG A 119 11.76 -4.31 -17.88
N ILE A 120 10.49 -4.11 -18.25
CA ILE A 120 9.34 -4.55 -17.45
C ILE A 120 8.81 -5.87 -18.02
N LEU A 121 8.52 -6.83 -17.15
CA LEU A 121 7.99 -8.15 -17.49
C LEU A 121 6.77 -8.46 -16.62
N GLN A 122 5.69 -8.90 -17.25
CA GLN A 122 4.55 -9.45 -16.51
C GLN A 122 4.77 -10.93 -16.23
N GLY A 123 4.73 -11.33 -14.96
CA GLY A 123 4.86 -12.72 -14.52
C GLY A 123 4.95 -12.86 -13.00
N GLU A 124 4.83 -14.10 -12.54
CA GLU A 124 5.06 -14.48 -11.14
C GLU A 124 6.45 -15.09 -11.01
N ALA A 125 7.23 -14.63 -10.03
CA ALA A 125 8.45 -15.31 -9.61
C ALA A 125 8.07 -16.45 -8.66
N THR A 126 8.57 -17.65 -8.92
CA THR A 126 8.24 -18.85 -8.14
C THR A 126 9.43 -19.37 -7.33
N ALA A 127 10.66 -19.06 -7.75
CA ALA A 127 11.86 -19.42 -7.00
C ALA A 127 13.00 -18.43 -7.20
N ILE A 128 13.88 -18.32 -6.21
CA ILE A 128 15.19 -17.69 -6.33
C ILE A 128 16.20 -18.73 -6.79
N LEU A 129 16.96 -18.40 -7.84
CA LEU A 129 18.04 -19.24 -8.33
C LEU A 129 19.33 -18.88 -7.59
N THR A 130 20.12 -19.89 -7.23
CA THR A 130 21.39 -19.72 -6.52
C THR A 130 22.51 -20.47 -7.22
N GLU A 131 23.71 -19.89 -7.21
CA GLU A 131 24.93 -20.51 -7.72
C GLU A 131 26.09 -20.21 -6.76
N ASN A 132 26.86 -21.24 -6.37
CA ASN A 132 28.01 -21.11 -5.47
C ASN A 132 27.72 -20.33 -4.16
N GLY A 133 26.52 -20.55 -3.58
CA GLY A 133 26.09 -19.90 -2.35
C GLY A 133 25.74 -18.41 -2.50
N LYS A 134 25.48 -17.94 -3.72
CA LYS A 134 25.07 -16.56 -4.04
C LYS A 134 23.82 -16.54 -4.90
N THR A 135 23.15 -15.41 -4.94
CA THR A 135 22.01 -15.16 -5.84
C THR A 135 22.46 -15.22 -7.31
N ALA A 136 21.68 -15.90 -8.14
CA ALA A 136 21.94 -16.06 -9.57
C ALA A 136 20.76 -15.69 -10.47
N GLY A 137 19.57 -15.44 -9.88
CA GLY A 137 18.40 -15.00 -10.63
C GLY A 137 17.09 -15.47 -10.03
N ILE A 138 16.06 -15.57 -10.86
CA ILE A 138 14.73 -16.09 -10.50
C ILE A 138 14.21 -17.07 -11.55
N LEU A 139 13.30 -17.94 -11.13
CA LEU A 139 12.44 -18.75 -12.00
C LEU A 139 11.04 -18.12 -12.03
N THR A 140 10.43 -18.03 -13.20
CA THR A 140 9.04 -17.58 -13.34
C THR A 140 8.06 -18.76 -13.36
N ALA A 141 6.78 -18.50 -13.10
CA ALA A 141 5.72 -19.51 -13.17
C ALA A 141 5.57 -20.15 -14.55
N TYR A 142 6.03 -19.48 -15.62
CA TYR A 142 6.06 -20.03 -16.97
C TYR A 142 7.29 -20.92 -17.26
N GLY A 143 8.16 -21.15 -16.27
CA GLY A 143 9.35 -21.99 -16.40
C GLY A 143 10.55 -21.31 -17.07
N SER A 144 10.51 -19.99 -17.28
CA SER A 144 11.64 -19.21 -17.78
C SER A 144 12.51 -18.72 -16.62
N ALA A 145 13.83 -18.80 -16.79
CA ALA A 145 14.78 -18.15 -15.89
C ALA A 145 15.06 -16.71 -16.31
N VAL A 146 15.27 -15.85 -15.32
CA VAL A 146 15.84 -14.51 -15.48
C VAL A 146 17.11 -14.48 -14.64
N PHE A 147 18.28 -14.27 -15.26
CA PHE A 147 19.56 -14.34 -14.55
C PHE A 147 20.04 -12.96 -14.13
N ALA A 148 20.46 -12.83 -12.87
CA ALA A 148 21.16 -11.66 -12.36
C ALA A 148 21.90 -11.98 -11.06
N PRO A 149 23.05 -11.32 -10.79
CA PRO A 149 23.76 -11.48 -9.52
C PRO A 149 23.05 -10.80 -8.34
N ALA A 150 22.09 -9.90 -8.61
CA ALA A 150 21.31 -9.19 -7.59
C ALA A 150 19.79 -9.34 -7.83
N VAL A 151 19.03 -9.59 -6.76
CA VAL A 151 17.57 -9.67 -6.77
C VAL A 151 17.00 -8.86 -5.60
N VAL A 152 16.06 -7.96 -5.87
CA VAL A 152 15.29 -7.22 -4.86
C VAL A 152 13.87 -7.78 -4.79
N LEU A 153 13.47 -8.26 -3.62
CA LEU A 153 12.10 -8.72 -3.36
C LEU A 153 11.25 -7.58 -2.81
N ALA A 154 10.24 -7.17 -3.58
CA ALA A 154 9.29 -6.10 -3.27
C ALA A 154 7.84 -6.61 -3.42
N THR A 155 7.57 -7.77 -2.82
CA THR A 155 6.36 -8.57 -3.07
C THR A 155 5.07 -8.02 -2.44
N GLY A 156 5.14 -6.93 -1.69
CA GLY A 156 3.97 -6.28 -1.11
C GLY A 156 3.19 -7.20 -0.17
N VAL A 157 1.87 -7.28 -0.37
CA VAL A 157 0.95 -8.15 0.38
C VAL A 157 0.53 -9.39 -0.43
N TYR A 158 1.29 -9.73 -1.48
CA TYR A 158 0.90 -10.77 -2.44
C TYR A 158 1.36 -12.18 -2.04
N LEU A 159 2.45 -12.33 -1.27
CA LEU A 159 2.96 -13.63 -0.83
C LEU A 159 1.96 -14.35 0.07
N ASN A 160 1.45 -15.50 -0.39
CA ASN A 160 0.36 -16.26 0.23
C ASN A 160 -0.78 -15.34 0.75
N GLY A 161 -1.12 -14.35 -0.07
CA GLY A 161 -2.13 -13.35 0.22
C GLY A 161 -3.51 -13.99 0.39
N SER A 162 -4.22 -13.61 1.45
CA SER A 162 -5.60 -14.05 1.64
C SER A 162 -6.49 -12.92 2.13
N VAL A 163 -7.55 -12.66 1.38
CA VAL A 163 -8.58 -11.66 1.68
C VAL A 163 -9.68 -12.30 2.52
N ILE A 164 -10.10 -11.59 3.56
CA ILE A 164 -11.03 -12.07 4.59
C ILE A 164 -12.07 -10.99 4.90
N ALA A 165 -13.35 -11.36 4.84
CA ALA A 165 -14.49 -10.53 5.22
C ALA A 165 -15.58 -11.41 5.86
N GLY A 166 -15.75 -11.29 7.17
CA GLY A 166 -16.57 -12.21 7.95
C GLY A 166 -16.10 -13.65 7.80
N GLU A 167 -17.04 -14.55 7.52
CA GLU A 167 -16.73 -15.97 7.30
C GLU A 167 -16.10 -16.25 5.92
N TRP A 168 -16.16 -15.28 5.00
CA TRP A 168 -15.60 -15.45 3.66
C TRP A 168 -14.09 -15.25 3.66
N LYS A 169 -13.37 -16.21 3.08
CA LYS A 169 -11.91 -16.18 2.91
C LYS A 169 -11.53 -16.72 1.54
N LYS A 170 -10.59 -16.05 0.87
CA LYS A 170 -10.07 -16.48 -0.45
C LYS A 170 -8.58 -16.19 -0.57
N SER A 171 -7.85 -17.05 -1.28
CA SER A 171 -6.47 -16.72 -1.73
C SER A 171 -6.57 -15.66 -2.82
N ALA A 172 -6.04 -14.47 -2.51
CA ALA A 172 -6.10 -13.30 -3.36
C ALA A 172 -5.12 -12.21 -2.87
N GLY A 173 -4.61 -11.43 -3.81
CA GLY A 173 -4.01 -10.14 -3.56
C GLY A 173 -5.07 -9.06 -3.28
N PRO A 174 -4.64 -7.79 -3.11
CA PRO A 174 -5.55 -6.68 -2.87
C PRO A 174 -6.48 -6.47 -4.08
N ASN A 175 -7.69 -5.95 -3.84
CA ASN A 175 -8.66 -5.63 -4.90
C ASN A 175 -8.97 -6.78 -5.88
N GLY A 176 -8.89 -8.02 -5.43
CA GLY A 176 -9.21 -9.19 -6.25
C GLY A 176 -8.11 -9.60 -7.23
N PHE A 177 -6.92 -8.98 -7.15
CA PHE A 177 -5.76 -9.45 -7.91
C PHE A 177 -5.32 -10.85 -7.46
N ALA A 178 -4.57 -11.55 -8.31
CA ALA A 178 -4.00 -12.85 -7.98
C ALA A 178 -3.04 -12.72 -6.79
N ALA A 179 -2.99 -13.75 -5.93
CA ALA A 179 -1.91 -13.91 -4.95
C ALA A 179 -0.69 -14.58 -5.62
N ALA A 180 0.49 -14.40 -5.04
CA ALA A 180 1.68 -15.17 -5.38
C ALA A 180 1.86 -16.27 -4.34
N ASN A 181 1.84 -17.54 -4.75
CA ASN A 181 1.74 -18.66 -3.79
C ASN A 181 3.02 -19.49 -3.70
N ASP A 182 3.87 -19.44 -4.71
CA ASP A 182 4.98 -20.39 -4.82
C ASP A 182 6.29 -19.86 -4.21
N LEU A 183 6.54 -18.55 -4.30
CA LEU A 183 7.81 -17.96 -3.87
C LEU A 183 8.12 -18.17 -2.38
N THR A 184 7.09 -18.25 -1.52
CA THR A 184 7.29 -18.48 -0.08
C THR A 184 8.03 -19.79 0.18
N ALA A 185 7.76 -20.87 -0.57
CA ALA A 185 8.46 -22.13 -0.40
C ALA A 185 9.96 -21.98 -0.65
N SER A 186 10.34 -21.27 -1.72
CA SER A 186 11.73 -20.95 -2.04
C SER A 186 12.39 -20.10 -0.94
N LEU A 187 11.68 -19.14 -0.33
CA LEU A 187 12.23 -18.37 0.80
C LEU A 187 12.52 -19.26 2.02
N LEU A 188 11.62 -20.19 2.35
CA LEU A 188 11.84 -21.12 3.45
C LEU A 188 13.06 -22.02 3.21
N GLU A 189 13.24 -22.51 1.98
CA GLU A 189 14.41 -23.32 1.59
C GLU A 189 15.72 -22.54 1.69
N LEU A 190 15.70 -21.23 1.40
CA LEU A 190 16.83 -20.32 1.60
C LEU A 190 17.05 -19.91 3.07
N GLY A 191 16.26 -20.46 3.99
CA GLY A 191 16.41 -20.29 5.43
C GLY A 191 15.84 -18.98 5.98
N PHE A 192 14.91 -18.33 5.26
CA PHE A 192 14.16 -17.20 5.81
C PHE A 192 13.21 -17.67 6.91
N SER A 193 13.07 -16.85 7.95
CA SER A 193 11.98 -16.98 8.90
C SER A 193 10.75 -16.22 8.37
N VAL A 194 9.68 -16.94 8.04
CA VAL A 194 8.43 -16.33 7.54
C VAL A 194 7.40 -16.17 8.66
N ARG A 195 6.74 -15.01 8.68
CA ARG A 195 5.66 -14.64 9.61
C ARG A 195 4.44 -14.22 8.80
N ARG A 196 3.26 -14.23 9.43
CA ARG A 196 2.03 -13.68 8.81
C ARG A 196 1.63 -12.38 9.47
N PHE A 197 1.47 -11.33 8.65
CA PHE A 197 0.91 -10.05 9.07
C PHE A 197 -0.50 -9.86 8.49
N LYS A 198 -1.25 -8.96 9.09
CA LYS A 198 -2.60 -8.59 8.67
C LYS A 198 -2.71 -7.08 8.54
N THR A 199 -3.29 -6.61 7.44
CA THR A 199 -3.76 -5.22 7.31
C THR A 199 -5.21 -5.18 6.88
N GLY A 200 -5.88 -4.05 7.09
CA GLY A 200 -7.30 -3.86 6.76
C GLY A 200 -7.53 -2.58 5.99
N THR A 201 -8.52 -2.59 5.12
CA THR A 201 -8.93 -1.45 4.30
C THR A 201 -10.42 -1.18 4.48
N PRO A 202 -10.90 0.08 4.46
CA PRO A 202 -12.31 0.39 4.56
C PRO A 202 -13.03 0.11 3.24
N ALA A 203 -14.35 0.19 3.30
CA ALA A 203 -15.20 0.20 2.12
C ALA A 203 -14.97 1.47 1.29
N ARG A 204 -15.28 1.35 -0.01
CA ARG A 204 -15.45 2.48 -0.93
C ARG A 204 -16.93 2.64 -1.20
N VAL A 205 -17.43 3.85 -1.11
CA VAL A 205 -18.85 4.20 -1.30
C VAL A 205 -19.03 5.13 -2.50
N ASP A 206 -20.20 5.11 -3.11
CA ASP A 206 -20.54 5.96 -4.26
C ASP A 206 -20.86 7.39 -3.80
N ALA A 207 -20.03 8.35 -4.24
CA ALA A 207 -20.16 9.77 -3.94
C ALA A 207 -21.58 10.32 -4.17
N ARG A 208 -22.30 9.81 -5.17
CA ARG A 208 -23.65 10.29 -5.53
C ARG A 208 -24.71 9.95 -4.49
N THR A 209 -24.39 9.02 -3.59
CA THR A 209 -25.29 8.52 -2.54
C THR A 209 -24.95 9.07 -1.15
N ILE A 210 -23.97 10.00 -1.09
CA ILE A 210 -23.54 10.66 0.13
C ILE A 210 -24.22 12.03 0.24
N ASP A 211 -24.80 12.31 1.40
CA ASP A 211 -25.25 13.65 1.75
C ASP A 211 -24.10 14.45 2.39
N PHE A 212 -23.29 15.08 1.54
CA PHE A 212 -22.16 15.89 1.97
C PHE A 212 -22.56 17.13 2.79
N SER A 213 -23.83 17.55 2.76
CA SER A 213 -24.30 18.70 3.55
C SER A 213 -24.27 18.44 5.07
N LYS A 214 -24.22 17.16 5.46
CA LYS A 214 -24.06 16.70 6.84
C LYS A 214 -22.61 16.54 7.29
N CYS A 215 -21.65 16.76 6.38
CA CYS A 215 -20.23 16.60 6.65
C CYS A 215 -19.54 17.95 6.77
N GLU A 216 -18.44 18.01 7.52
CA GLU A 216 -17.59 19.19 7.58
C GLU A 216 -16.59 19.15 6.42
N ILE A 217 -16.55 20.21 5.62
CA ILE A 217 -15.62 20.30 4.48
C ILE A 217 -14.19 20.57 4.95
N GLN A 218 -13.22 19.88 4.34
CA GLN A 218 -11.81 20.09 4.54
C GLN A 218 -11.13 20.44 3.23
N GLU A 219 -10.84 21.72 3.08
CA GLU A 219 -10.16 22.28 1.90
C GLU A 219 -8.66 21.99 1.90
N GLY A 220 -8.04 22.10 0.73
CA GLY A 220 -6.59 22.10 0.58
C GLY A 220 -5.94 23.42 0.94
N GLU A 221 -4.61 23.47 0.84
CA GLU A 221 -3.79 24.66 1.05
C GLU A 221 -2.98 24.94 -0.24
N THR A 222 -3.11 26.15 -0.79
CA THR A 222 -2.44 26.54 -2.05
C THR A 222 -1.15 27.31 -1.84
N ASP A 223 -0.87 27.76 -0.61
CA ASP A 223 0.31 28.53 -0.20
C ASP A 223 1.45 27.65 0.32
N LEU A 224 1.49 26.39 -0.13
CA LEU A 224 2.47 25.39 0.29
C LEU A 224 3.50 25.09 -0.80
N TYR A 225 4.64 24.56 -0.35
CA TYR A 225 5.58 23.90 -1.24
C TYR A 225 5.09 22.47 -1.56
N PRO A 226 5.37 21.95 -2.76
CA PRO A 226 5.01 20.59 -3.17
C PRO A 226 5.94 19.53 -2.54
N PHE A 227 5.66 18.24 -2.73
CA PHE A 227 6.53 17.16 -2.24
C PHE A 227 7.91 17.22 -2.88
N SER A 228 7.97 17.33 -4.21
CA SER A 228 9.20 17.35 -4.98
C SER A 228 9.87 18.71 -4.99
N TYR A 229 11.20 18.73 -4.93
CA TYR A 229 12.00 19.93 -5.16
C TYR A 229 12.03 20.35 -6.65
N LEU A 230 11.59 19.48 -7.56
CA LEU A 230 11.52 19.74 -9.00
C LEU A 230 10.17 20.31 -9.45
N THR A 231 9.15 20.22 -8.59
CA THR A 231 7.82 20.77 -8.84
C THR A 231 7.79 22.24 -8.41
N GLU A 232 7.32 23.13 -9.29
CA GLU A 232 7.28 24.57 -8.98
C GLU A 232 6.19 24.95 -7.97
N ARG A 233 5.02 24.32 -8.06
CA ARG A 233 3.83 24.71 -7.28
C ARG A 233 2.86 23.56 -7.08
N VAL A 234 2.10 23.66 -6.00
CA VAL A 234 0.97 22.79 -5.70
C VAL A 234 -0.22 23.07 -6.65
N PRO A 235 -1.17 22.12 -6.82
CA PRO A 235 -2.36 22.33 -7.63
C PRO A 235 -3.17 23.53 -7.16
N GLN A 236 -3.59 24.40 -8.09
CA GLN A 236 -4.42 25.57 -7.74
C GLN A 236 -5.88 25.19 -7.51
N LYS A 237 -6.39 24.26 -8.31
CA LYS A 237 -7.69 23.65 -8.08
C LYS A 237 -7.50 22.46 -7.16
N GLN A 238 -8.17 22.48 -6.01
CA GLN A 238 -8.10 21.44 -5.00
C GLN A 238 -9.47 20.76 -4.89
N ILE A 239 -9.51 19.45 -4.66
CA ILE A 239 -10.76 18.71 -4.38
C ILE A 239 -10.85 18.52 -2.86
N PRO A 240 -11.94 18.94 -2.21
CA PRO A 240 -12.07 18.83 -0.76
C PRO A 240 -12.18 17.37 -0.30
N CYS A 241 -11.72 17.10 0.93
CA CYS A 241 -12.15 15.94 1.71
C CYS A 241 -13.28 16.36 2.64
N TYR A 242 -13.97 15.39 3.23
CA TYR A 242 -15.05 15.67 4.17
C TYR A 242 -14.87 14.90 5.47
N LEU A 243 -15.23 15.51 6.59
CA LEU A 243 -15.15 14.94 7.92
C LEU A 243 -16.54 14.58 8.40
N THR A 244 -16.64 13.41 9.01
CA THR A 244 -17.83 12.94 9.72
C THR A 244 -17.39 12.06 10.89
N TYR A 245 -18.34 11.49 11.62
CA TYR A 245 -18.05 10.73 12.83
C TYR A 245 -18.94 9.48 12.91
N THR A 246 -18.38 8.40 13.46
CA THR A 246 -19.20 7.32 14.02
C THR A 246 -19.99 7.82 15.23
N ASN A 247 -20.97 7.04 15.66
CA ASN A 247 -21.78 7.33 16.85
C ASN A 247 -22.07 6.05 17.65
N GLU A 248 -22.80 6.20 18.75
CA GLU A 248 -23.14 5.08 19.64
C GLU A 248 -23.87 3.96 18.89
N ARG A 249 -24.78 4.29 17.96
CA ARG A 249 -25.49 3.30 17.16
C ARG A 249 -24.53 2.49 16.28
N THR A 250 -23.53 3.14 15.67
CA THR A 250 -22.45 2.44 14.96
C THR A 250 -21.75 1.45 15.89
N HIS A 251 -21.44 1.87 17.11
CA HIS A 251 -20.69 1.05 18.08
C HIS A 251 -21.53 -0.12 18.60
N GLU A 252 -22.83 0.08 18.86
CA GLU A 252 -23.77 -0.99 19.22
C GLU A 252 -23.79 -2.12 18.18
N ILE A 253 -23.92 -1.77 16.89
CA ILE A 253 -23.94 -2.74 15.79
C ILE A 253 -22.62 -3.52 15.75
N ILE A 254 -21.49 -2.82 15.88
CA ILE A 254 -20.17 -3.45 15.91
C ILE A 254 -20.07 -4.41 17.10
N ARG A 255 -20.41 -3.97 18.31
CA ARG A 255 -20.34 -4.78 19.55
C ARG A 255 -21.21 -6.03 19.46
N ALA A 256 -22.43 -5.90 18.94
CA ALA A 256 -23.34 -7.03 18.74
C ALA A 256 -22.78 -8.08 17.77
N ASN A 257 -21.92 -7.68 16.83
CA ASN A 257 -21.37 -8.54 15.78
C ASN A 257 -19.88 -8.87 15.95
N LEU A 258 -19.25 -8.56 17.10
CA LEU A 258 -17.82 -8.83 17.32
C LEU A 258 -17.46 -10.31 17.14
N HIS A 259 -18.35 -11.22 17.54
CA HIS A 259 -18.17 -12.67 17.38
C HIS A 259 -18.05 -13.10 15.90
N ARG A 260 -18.51 -12.27 14.96
CA ARG A 260 -18.40 -12.49 13.50
C ARG A 260 -17.20 -11.79 12.88
N SER A 261 -16.44 -11.02 13.66
CA SER A 261 -15.20 -10.41 13.20
C SER A 261 -14.11 -11.48 13.13
N PRO A 262 -13.46 -11.68 11.98
CA PRO A 262 -12.34 -12.62 11.84
C PRO A 262 -11.19 -12.38 12.80
N LEU A 263 -11.02 -11.12 13.25
CA LEU A 263 -10.03 -10.73 14.24
C LEU A 263 -10.34 -11.34 15.62
N TYR A 264 -11.60 -11.31 16.04
CA TYR A 264 -12.03 -11.76 17.37
C TYR A 264 -12.45 -13.24 17.39
N ALA A 265 -12.87 -13.78 16.25
CA ALA A 265 -13.19 -15.20 16.08
C ALA A 265 -11.95 -16.10 15.92
N GLY A 266 -10.73 -15.54 15.95
CA GLY A 266 -9.48 -16.30 15.80
C GLY A 266 -9.22 -16.84 14.39
N VAL A 267 -9.96 -16.37 13.38
CA VAL A 267 -9.79 -16.75 11.97
C VAL A 267 -8.52 -16.14 11.39
N ILE A 268 -8.21 -14.91 11.79
CA ILE A 268 -6.97 -14.23 11.44
C ILE A 268 -5.87 -14.68 12.40
N ARG A 269 -4.81 -15.26 11.84
CA ARG A 269 -3.61 -15.69 12.57
C ARG A 269 -2.52 -14.61 12.52
N GLY A 270 -2.57 -13.74 11.52
CA GLY A 270 -1.58 -12.72 11.29
C GLY A 270 -1.58 -11.60 12.33
N THR A 271 -0.40 -11.09 12.66
CA THR A 271 -0.28 -9.95 13.57
C THR A 271 -0.65 -8.65 12.86
N GLY A 272 -1.59 -7.89 13.40
CA GLY A 272 -2.00 -6.59 12.87
C GLY A 272 -1.13 -5.43 13.38
N PRO A 273 -1.16 -4.26 12.70
CA PRO A 273 -0.47 -3.07 13.17
C PRO A 273 -1.04 -2.60 14.51
N ARG A 274 -0.17 -2.25 15.49
CA ARG A 274 -0.61 -1.74 16.79
C ARG A 274 -1.29 -0.36 16.70
N TYR A 275 -0.87 0.46 15.74
CA TYR A 275 -1.19 1.90 15.66
C TYR A 275 -2.30 2.24 14.66
N CYS A 276 -2.72 1.30 13.80
CA CYS A 276 -3.82 1.48 12.86
C CYS A 276 -4.85 0.33 12.98
N PRO A 277 -5.53 0.20 14.13
CA PRO A 277 -6.52 -0.84 14.34
C PRO A 277 -7.75 -0.65 13.45
N SER A 278 -8.43 -1.76 13.13
CA SER A 278 -9.75 -1.74 12.48
C SER A 278 -10.80 -1.06 13.36
N ILE A 279 -11.90 -0.58 12.78
CA ILE A 279 -12.95 0.11 13.54
C ILE A 279 -13.53 -0.77 14.65
N GLU A 280 -13.71 -2.07 14.39
CA GLU A 280 -14.14 -3.02 15.42
C GLU A 280 -13.17 -3.13 16.59
N ASP A 281 -11.86 -2.94 16.34
CA ASP A 281 -10.83 -3.01 17.38
C ASP A 281 -10.67 -1.68 18.11
N LYS A 282 -10.89 -0.55 17.43
CA LYS A 282 -11.00 0.77 18.07
C LYS A 282 -12.14 0.83 19.08
N VAL A 283 -13.32 0.34 18.71
CA VAL A 283 -14.52 0.34 19.57
C VAL A 283 -14.31 -0.48 20.85
N VAL A 284 -13.56 -1.59 20.76
CA VAL A 284 -13.23 -2.42 21.94
C VAL A 284 -12.14 -1.78 22.79
N ARG A 285 -11.04 -1.33 22.19
CA ARG A 285 -9.88 -0.80 22.93
C ARG A 285 -10.14 0.57 23.55
N PHE A 286 -10.96 1.39 22.91
CA PHE A 286 -11.28 2.76 23.31
C PHE A 286 -12.77 2.90 23.59
N ALA A 287 -13.30 1.96 24.41
CA ALA A 287 -14.72 1.89 24.73
C ALA A 287 -15.26 3.15 25.44
N ASP A 288 -14.40 4.00 25.99
CA ASP A 288 -14.75 5.31 26.56
C ASP A 288 -15.10 6.38 25.51
N LYS A 289 -14.74 6.16 24.23
CA LYS A 289 -14.96 7.12 23.15
C LYS A 289 -16.35 6.95 22.55
N ALA A 290 -17.22 7.94 22.77
CA ALA A 290 -18.57 7.98 22.18
C ALA A 290 -18.58 8.12 20.64
N ARG A 291 -17.46 8.52 20.03
CA ARG A 291 -17.32 8.67 18.57
C ARG A 291 -15.87 8.58 18.12
N HIS A 292 -15.69 8.17 16.88
CA HIS A 292 -14.42 8.21 16.15
C HIS A 292 -14.57 9.03 14.87
N GLN A 293 -13.60 9.92 14.62
CA GLN A 293 -13.55 10.74 13.41
C GLN A 293 -13.24 9.88 12.18
N LEU A 294 -13.91 10.21 11.09
CA LEU A 294 -13.75 9.61 9.77
C LEU A 294 -13.44 10.69 8.74
N PHE A 295 -12.71 10.32 7.69
CA PHE A 295 -12.58 11.14 6.49
C PHE A 295 -13.23 10.43 5.29
N LEU A 296 -13.97 11.20 4.51
CA LEU A 296 -14.47 10.83 3.20
C LEU A 296 -13.53 11.45 2.17
N GLU A 297 -12.75 10.58 1.53
CA GLU A 297 -11.63 10.97 0.69
C GLU A 297 -11.88 10.53 -0.76
N PRO A 298 -11.92 11.45 -1.74
CA PRO A 298 -12.04 11.08 -3.15
C PRO A 298 -10.87 10.20 -3.60
N GLU A 299 -11.14 9.13 -4.37
CA GLU A 299 -10.06 8.27 -4.92
C GLU A 299 -9.48 8.77 -6.26
N GLY A 300 -10.12 9.77 -6.91
CA GLY A 300 -9.71 10.31 -8.20
C GLY A 300 -10.65 11.37 -8.75
N GLU A 301 -10.21 12.14 -9.74
CA GLU A 301 -11.02 13.14 -10.44
C GLU A 301 -12.15 12.52 -11.27
N ASN A 302 -11.91 11.32 -11.80
CA ASN A 302 -12.77 10.67 -12.79
C ASN A 302 -13.50 9.43 -12.24
N THR A 303 -13.68 9.36 -10.92
CA THR A 303 -14.41 8.27 -10.25
C THR A 303 -15.36 8.83 -9.19
N ASN A 304 -16.44 8.09 -8.92
CA ASN A 304 -17.33 8.37 -7.79
C ASN A 304 -16.92 7.59 -6.53
N GLU A 305 -15.81 6.84 -6.56
CA GLU A 305 -15.35 6.11 -5.38
C GLU A 305 -14.82 7.07 -4.30
N ILE A 306 -15.44 7.00 -3.11
CA ILE A 306 -15.02 7.69 -1.90
C ILE A 306 -14.47 6.67 -0.92
N TYR A 307 -13.22 6.85 -0.49
CA TYR A 307 -12.56 6.09 0.54
C TYR A 307 -12.99 6.56 1.94
N VAL A 308 -13.55 5.67 2.76
CA VAL A 308 -14.03 6.01 4.11
C VAL A 308 -12.94 5.76 5.14
N GLN A 309 -11.96 6.65 5.19
CA GLN A 309 -10.80 6.57 6.07
C GLN A 309 -11.25 6.53 7.55
N GLY A 310 -10.67 5.60 8.30
CA GLY A 310 -11.01 5.35 9.71
C GLY A 310 -11.96 4.17 9.94
N MET A 311 -12.64 3.69 8.89
CA MET A 311 -13.59 2.55 8.93
C MET A 311 -13.03 1.23 8.41
N SER A 312 -11.71 1.01 8.44
CA SER A 312 -11.13 -0.29 8.06
C SER A 312 -11.77 -1.42 8.87
N SER A 313 -12.25 -2.46 8.21
CA SER A 313 -12.98 -3.55 8.88
C SER A 313 -12.81 -4.87 8.18
N SER A 314 -13.06 -5.95 8.92
CA SER A 314 -13.16 -7.31 8.41
C SER A 314 -14.52 -7.96 8.72
N LEU A 315 -15.50 -7.18 9.18
CA LEU A 315 -16.84 -7.68 9.48
C LEU A 315 -17.57 -8.17 8.21
N PRO A 316 -18.60 -9.03 8.35
CA PRO A 316 -19.46 -9.46 7.24
C PRO A 316 -20.13 -8.29 6.50
N HIS A 317 -20.39 -8.46 5.20
CA HIS A 317 -20.93 -7.38 4.35
C HIS A 317 -22.30 -6.84 4.81
N ASP A 318 -23.17 -7.67 5.40
CA ASP A 318 -24.43 -7.25 6.00
C ASP A 318 -24.23 -6.28 7.16
N VAL A 319 -23.31 -6.60 8.07
CA VAL A 319 -22.93 -5.74 9.20
C VAL A 319 -22.30 -4.45 8.71
N GLN A 320 -21.46 -4.53 7.67
CA GLN A 320 -20.87 -3.33 7.07
C GLN A 320 -21.96 -2.40 6.54
N ARG A 321 -22.92 -2.90 5.74
CA ARG A 321 -24.03 -2.06 5.25
C ARG A 321 -24.79 -1.37 6.39
N GLU A 322 -25.07 -2.10 7.46
CA GLU A 322 -25.79 -1.56 8.62
C GLU A 322 -24.96 -0.47 9.32
N MET A 323 -23.71 -0.75 9.68
CA MET A 323 -22.88 0.19 10.44
C MET A 323 -22.54 1.45 9.63
N TYR A 324 -22.25 1.33 8.32
CA TYR A 324 -21.93 2.49 7.47
C TYR A 324 -23.13 3.45 7.37
N ARG A 325 -24.35 2.92 7.27
CA ARG A 325 -25.58 3.73 7.18
C ARG A 325 -25.98 4.43 8.48
N THR A 326 -25.26 4.19 9.58
CA THR A 326 -25.45 4.97 10.82
C THR A 326 -24.65 6.27 10.83
N VAL A 327 -23.64 6.40 9.97
CA VAL A 327 -22.76 7.58 9.94
C VAL A 327 -23.49 8.74 9.25
N ALA A 328 -23.39 9.94 9.83
CA ALA A 328 -24.01 11.14 9.27
C ALA A 328 -23.47 11.41 7.86
N GLY A 329 -24.38 11.57 6.90
CA GLY A 329 -24.08 11.72 5.47
C GLY A 329 -24.06 10.41 4.69
N LEU A 330 -23.99 9.26 5.36
CA LEU A 330 -23.93 7.93 4.73
C LEU A 330 -25.21 7.11 4.90
N GLU A 331 -26.31 7.72 5.34
CA GLU A 331 -27.55 6.99 5.68
C GLU A 331 -28.12 6.17 4.51
N HIS A 332 -27.84 6.62 3.29
CA HIS A 332 -28.25 5.98 2.04
C HIS A 332 -27.06 5.55 1.18
N CYS A 333 -25.85 5.46 1.75
CA CYS A 333 -24.68 5.16 0.96
C CYS A 333 -24.79 3.79 0.28
N GLU A 334 -24.37 3.74 -0.98
CA GLU A 334 -24.18 2.51 -1.73
C GLU A 334 -22.69 2.14 -1.72
N ILE A 335 -22.40 0.93 -1.22
CA ILE A 335 -21.03 0.42 -1.15
C ILE A 335 -20.63 -0.12 -2.52
N MET A 336 -19.58 0.45 -3.11
CA MET A 336 -18.97 0.00 -4.36
C MET A 336 -17.96 -1.12 -4.13
N ARG A 337 -17.21 -1.05 -3.03
CA ARG A 337 -16.27 -2.09 -2.58
C ARG A 337 -16.37 -2.25 -1.09
N TYR A 338 -16.57 -3.47 -0.60
CA TYR A 338 -16.62 -3.73 0.85
C TYR A 338 -15.23 -3.64 1.50
N ALA A 339 -15.22 -3.31 2.79
CA ALA A 339 -14.04 -3.40 3.63
C ALA A 339 -13.60 -4.86 3.76
N TYR A 340 -12.29 -5.08 3.90
CA TYR A 340 -11.74 -6.40 4.14
C TYR A 340 -10.40 -6.32 4.87
N ALA A 341 -9.99 -7.46 5.42
CA ALA A 341 -8.61 -7.69 5.86
C ALA A 341 -7.85 -8.55 4.84
N ILE A 342 -6.55 -8.31 4.72
CA ILE A 342 -5.64 -9.17 3.97
C ILE A 342 -4.55 -9.68 4.91
N GLU A 343 -4.38 -11.00 4.94
CA GLU A 343 -3.23 -11.66 5.55
C GLU A 343 -2.20 -11.99 4.48
N TYR A 344 -0.92 -11.83 4.79
CA TYR A 344 0.17 -12.08 3.86
C TYR A 344 1.42 -12.52 4.62
N ASP A 345 2.32 -13.19 3.91
CA ASP A 345 3.61 -13.59 4.42
C ASP A 345 4.60 -12.43 4.35
N CYS A 346 5.39 -12.28 5.41
CA CYS A 346 6.52 -11.36 5.52
C CYS A 346 7.70 -12.08 6.17
N ILE A 347 8.90 -11.54 6.01
CA ILE A 347 10.12 -12.11 6.61
C ILE A 347 10.39 -11.51 7.99
N ASP A 348 11.36 -12.08 8.70
CA ASP A 348 12.01 -11.38 9.81
C ASP A 348 13.04 -10.38 9.30
N SER A 349 12.75 -9.08 9.42
CA SER A 349 13.67 -8.02 8.96
C SER A 349 14.99 -8.00 9.75
N LEU A 350 15.07 -8.66 10.90
CA LEU A 350 16.34 -8.89 11.61
C LEU A 350 17.28 -9.82 10.84
N ASP A 351 16.81 -10.57 9.85
CA ASP A 351 17.65 -11.36 8.95
C ASP A 351 18.32 -10.51 7.86
N LEU A 352 18.01 -9.22 7.77
CA LEU A 352 18.62 -8.28 6.83
C LEU A 352 19.74 -7.46 7.46
N LYS A 353 20.72 -7.07 6.64
CA LYS A 353 21.70 -6.04 6.97
C LYS A 353 21.02 -4.65 6.91
N PRO A 354 21.63 -3.60 7.47
CA PRO A 354 21.16 -2.21 7.27
C PRO A 354 21.11 -1.78 5.79
N THR A 355 21.86 -2.46 4.93
CA THR A 355 21.81 -2.32 3.46
C THR A 355 20.67 -3.10 2.81
N LEU A 356 19.73 -3.64 3.60
CA LEU A 356 18.59 -4.47 3.18
C LEU A 356 18.93 -5.81 2.51
N GLU A 357 20.22 -6.13 2.39
CA GLU A 357 20.70 -7.43 1.91
C GLU A 357 20.44 -8.53 2.95
N TYR A 358 19.94 -9.67 2.52
CA TYR A 358 19.74 -10.85 3.34
C TYR A 358 21.07 -11.44 3.78
N LYS A 359 21.22 -11.67 5.09
CA LYS A 359 22.50 -12.05 5.69
C LYS A 359 23.06 -13.38 5.19
N LYS A 360 22.19 -14.32 4.79
CA LYS A 360 22.59 -15.70 4.45
C LYS A 360 22.80 -15.93 2.95
N LEU A 361 22.32 -15.04 2.09
CA LEU A 361 22.48 -15.16 0.63
C LEU A 361 22.91 -13.82 0.03
N PRO A 362 24.20 -13.66 -0.32
CA PRO A 362 24.68 -12.46 -0.98
C PRO A 362 23.93 -12.17 -2.29
N GLY A 363 23.66 -10.89 -2.53
CA GLY A 363 22.92 -10.41 -3.71
C GLY A 363 21.40 -10.48 -3.60
N LEU A 364 20.83 -11.01 -2.51
CA LEU A 364 19.38 -11.01 -2.30
C LEU A 364 18.99 -9.88 -1.34
N PHE A 365 18.09 -9.00 -1.75
CA PHE A 365 17.60 -7.84 -1.01
C PHE A 365 16.09 -7.94 -0.82
N CYS A 366 15.56 -7.29 0.20
CA CYS A 366 14.11 -7.23 0.48
C CYS A 366 13.71 -5.80 0.84
N ALA A 367 12.59 -5.33 0.29
CA ALA A 367 12.12 -3.95 0.50
C ALA A 367 10.59 -3.86 0.61
N GLY A 368 10.12 -3.00 1.51
CA GLY A 368 8.70 -2.70 1.71
C GLY A 368 7.97 -3.70 2.60
N GLN A 369 6.70 -4.01 2.29
CA GLN A 369 5.82 -4.77 3.17
C GLN A 369 6.34 -6.19 3.48
N ILE A 370 7.16 -6.78 2.63
CA ILE A 370 7.83 -8.06 2.91
C ILE A 370 8.72 -7.96 4.17
N ASN A 371 9.26 -6.78 4.49
CA ASN A 371 10.05 -6.52 5.70
C ASN A 371 9.18 -6.23 6.94
N GLY A 372 7.85 -6.31 6.80
CA GLY A 372 6.91 -6.04 7.89
C GLY A 372 6.56 -4.56 8.10
N THR A 373 6.99 -3.66 7.22
CA THR A 373 6.50 -2.27 7.23
C THR A 373 5.09 -2.19 6.62
N SER A 374 4.41 -1.06 6.86
CA SER A 374 3.08 -0.82 6.29
C SER A 374 2.94 0.64 5.88
N GLY A 375 2.95 0.88 4.58
CA GLY A 375 2.75 2.19 3.98
C GLY A 375 3.45 2.28 2.64
N TYR A 376 3.11 3.28 1.85
CA TYR A 376 3.69 3.46 0.52
C TYR A 376 5.08 4.08 0.65
N GLU A 377 5.20 5.08 1.52
CA GLU A 377 6.38 5.92 1.71
C GLU A 377 7.51 5.13 2.35
N GLU A 378 7.22 4.36 3.40
CA GLU A 378 8.19 3.47 4.03
C GLU A 378 8.67 2.38 3.06
N ALA A 379 7.79 1.93 2.15
CA ALA A 379 8.13 0.93 1.15
C ALA A 379 9.01 1.53 0.04
N ALA A 380 8.65 2.69 -0.49
CA ALA A 380 9.44 3.41 -1.48
C ALA A 380 10.82 3.79 -0.94
N ALA A 381 10.90 4.29 0.30
CA ALA A 381 12.18 4.61 0.94
C ALA A 381 13.09 3.38 1.04
N GLN A 382 12.55 2.22 1.43
CA GLN A 382 13.31 0.97 1.42
C GLN A 382 13.65 0.48 0.01
N GLY A 383 12.81 0.75 -0.98
CA GLY A 383 13.08 0.37 -2.36
C GLY A 383 14.25 1.15 -2.95
N LEU A 384 14.38 2.43 -2.57
CA LEU A 384 15.43 3.32 -3.06
C LEU A 384 16.83 2.97 -2.54
N ILE A 385 16.90 2.41 -1.32
CA ILE A 385 18.14 1.99 -0.64
C ILE A 385 18.55 0.59 -1.11
#